data_AF-A0A2G9QBY5-F1
#
_entry.id   AF-A0A2G9QBY5-F1
#
_cell.length_a   1.000
_cell.length_b   1.000
_cell.length_c   1.000
_cell.angle_alpha   90.00
_cell.angle_beta   90.00
_cell.angle_gamma   90.00
#
_symmetry.space_group_name_H-M   'P 1'
#
loop_
_entity.id
_entity.type
_entity.pdbx_description
1 polymer ?
#
loop_
_entity_poly.entity_id
_entity_poly.type
_entity_poly.pdbx_seq_one_letter_code
_entity_poly.pdbx_strand_id
1 'polypeptide(L)'
;MSIEQESVLANPTSVFEALVPSEYTLLSAIRNTSMADAVEPCTEWFTCPRGFRCVPQRKLSAFCLSPCHSTFCQNDGICIHRKGQDPACQCPVGRDFWYMGPACDYRMTHHRLAAIACAVVFCIIICAAAAVFFLVRRFQTQILQQKVAQTQS
;
A
#
# COMPACT_ATOMS: atom_id res chain seq x y z
N MET A 1 8.46 73.37 -6.96
CA MET A 1 7.49 74.39 -6.53
C MET A 1 7.20 74.11 -5.06
N SER A 2 7.74 74.95 -4.17
CA SER A 2 7.46 75.12 -2.71
C SER A 2 7.50 73.87 -1.77
N ILE A 3 8.27 73.80 -0.66
CA ILE A 3 8.40 74.66 0.57
C ILE A 3 7.25 74.40 1.58
N GLU A 4 7.45 73.95 2.85
CA GLU A 4 8.61 73.34 3.54
C GLU A 4 8.21 72.69 4.91
N GLN A 5 9.09 71.83 5.50
CA GLN A 5 9.22 71.50 6.97
C GLN A 5 8.02 70.89 7.76
N GLU A 6 8.17 70.32 8.97
CA GLU A 6 9.31 70.26 9.92
C GLU A 6 9.43 68.90 10.66
N SER A 7 10.60 68.63 11.24
CA SER A 7 10.90 67.49 12.11
C SER A 7 11.10 67.92 13.57
N VAL A 8 10.46 67.24 14.53
CA VAL A 8 10.79 67.38 15.97
C VAL A 8 11.20 66.01 16.55
N LEU A 9 12.25 66.02 17.37
CA LEU A 9 13.03 64.86 17.83
C LEU A 9 12.92 64.65 19.36
N ALA A 10 13.19 63.42 19.80
CA ALA A 10 13.34 62.87 21.19
C ALA A 10 12.12 62.06 21.70
N ASN A 11 12.17 60.76 22.08
CA ASN A 11 13.09 59.96 22.94
C ASN A 11 12.77 60.12 24.46
N PRO A 12 12.87 59.11 25.37
CA PRO A 12 13.28 57.69 25.26
C PRO A 12 12.27 56.64 25.83
N THR A 13 12.71 55.37 25.87
CA THR A 13 12.08 54.15 26.44
C THR A 13 11.89 54.09 27.97
N SER A 14 10.76 53.56 28.46
CA SER A 14 10.60 52.77 29.72
C SER A 14 9.11 52.35 29.92
N VAL A 15 8.67 51.12 29.63
CA VAL A 15 8.63 49.90 30.49
C VAL A 15 7.42 49.79 31.45
N PHE A 16 6.79 48.60 31.42
CA PHE A 16 5.87 47.94 32.38
C PHE A 16 4.33 48.09 32.32
N GLU A 17 3.73 46.94 32.65
CA GLU A 17 2.35 46.44 32.49
C GLU A 17 1.25 47.11 33.32
N ALA A 18 0.02 47.12 32.78
CA ALA A 18 -1.23 46.91 33.54
C ALA A 18 -2.41 46.43 32.65
N LEU A 19 -2.63 45.11 32.64
CA LEU A 19 -3.93 44.40 32.65
C LEU A 19 -5.11 44.88 31.72
N VAL A 20 -5.18 44.17 30.59
CA VAL A 20 -6.34 43.68 29.78
C VAL A 20 -7.63 43.41 30.63
N PRO A 21 -8.89 43.56 30.14
CA PRO A 21 -9.36 43.29 28.78
C PRO A 21 -10.15 44.39 28.06
N SER A 22 -10.26 44.25 26.74
CA SER A 22 -11.04 45.13 25.86
C SER A 22 -11.65 44.35 24.68
N GLU A 23 -12.63 44.98 24.03
CA GLU A 23 -13.73 44.45 23.21
C GLU A 23 -13.37 43.75 21.88
N TYR A 24 -12.13 43.29 21.70
CA TYR A 24 -11.62 42.85 20.39
C TYR A 24 -12.00 41.41 20.01
N THR A 25 -12.38 40.56 20.97
CA THR A 25 -12.44 39.09 20.80
C THR A 25 -13.77 38.57 20.22
N LEU A 26 -14.63 39.43 19.65
CA LEU A 26 -15.88 39.01 18.98
C LEU A 26 -15.89 39.12 17.45
N LEU A 27 -14.81 39.58 16.79
CA LEU A 27 -14.73 39.60 15.32
C LEU A 27 -13.83 38.54 14.68
N SER A 28 -13.03 37.79 15.45
CA SER A 28 -12.20 36.70 14.92
C SER A 28 -12.92 35.33 14.86
N ALA A 29 -14.13 35.24 15.44
CA ALA A 29 -14.90 33.99 15.54
C ALA A 29 -15.91 33.77 14.40
N ILE A 30 -16.08 34.71 13.46
CA ILE A 30 -16.82 34.45 12.21
C ILE A 30 -15.92 33.64 11.28
N ARG A 31 -15.76 32.37 11.61
CA ARG A 31 -15.26 31.38 10.66
C ARG A 31 -16.36 31.21 9.61
N ASN A 32 -16.24 31.91 8.48
CA ASN A 32 -17.04 31.65 7.28
C ASN A 32 -16.68 30.27 6.72
N THR A 33 -17.05 29.21 7.42
CA THR A 33 -17.19 27.87 6.85
C THR A 33 -18.26 27.98 5.78
N SER A 34 -17.84 27.97 4.52
CA SER A 34 -18.81 27.85 3.44
C SER A 34 -19.50 26.50 3.63
N MET A 35 -20.82 26.47 3.48
CA MET A 35 -21.58 25.22 3.61
C MET A 35 -21.24 24.21 2.49
N ALA A 36 -20.36 24.58 1.55
CA ALA A 36 -19.83 23.72 0.50
C ALA A 36 -18.58 22.91 0.90
N ASP A 37 -17.98 23.17 2.07
CA ASP A 37 -16.73 22.52 2.50
C ASP A 37 -16.94 21.19 3.28
N ALA A 38 -18.19 20.80 3.56
CA ALA A 38 -18.50 19.64 4.42
C ALA A 38 -19.44 18.58 3.80
N VAL A 39 -19.95 18.80 2.59
CA VAL A 39 -20.89 17.87 1.92
C VAL A 39 -20.17 17.14 0.79
N GLU A 40 -19.77 15.89 1.02
CA GLU A 40 -19.17 15.03 -0.02
C GLU A 40 -20.25 14.52 -0.99
N PRO A 41 -20.27 14.95 -2.26
CA PRO A 41 -21.38 14.60 -3.18
C PRO A 41 -21.50 13.09 -3.43
N CYS A 42 -20.37 12.36 -3.40
CA CYS A 42 -20.30 10.91 -3.60
C CYS A 42 -20.89 10.08 -2.45
N THR A 43 -21.09 10.68 -1.28
CA THR A 43 -21.61 10.01 -0.09
C THR A 43 -23.09 10.35 0.11
N GLU A 44 -23.46 11.60 -0.17
CA GLU A 44 -24.77 12.16 0.20
C GLU A 44 -25.86 12.02 -0.88
N TRP A 45 -25.55 12.17 -2.17
CA TRP A 45 -26.60 12.26 -3.20
C TRP A 45 -26.24 11.76 -4.60
N PHE A 46 -24.97 11.52 -4.92
CA PHE A 46 -24.53 11.12 -6.26
C PHE A 46 -24.03 9.68 -6.30
N THR A 47 -24.74 8.79 -7.01
CA THR A 47 -24.39 7.38 -7.17
C THR A 47 -24.08 7.04 -8.63
N CYS A 48 -22.99 6.30 -8.86
CA CYS A 48 -22.57 5.89 -10.20
C CYS A 48 -23.16 4.54 -10.63
N PRO A 49 -23.28 4.28 -11.95
CA PRO A 49 -23.56 2.95 -12.48
C PRO A 49 -22.51 1.92 -12.04
N ARG A 50 -22.87 0.63 -12.03
CA ARG A 50 -21.93 -0.47 -11.73
C ARG A 50 -20.68 -0.41 -12.61
N GLY A 51 -19.54 -0.75 -12.03
CA GLY A 51 -18.21 -0.63 -12.63
C GLY A 51 -17.57 0.76 -12.56
N PHE A 52 -18.29 1.83 -12.19
CA PHE A 52 -17.74 3.19 -12.12
C PHE A 52 -17.49 3.66 -10.67
N ARG A 53 -16.42 4.43 -10.48
CA ARG A 53 -16.09 5.07 -9.20
C ARG A 53 -16.58 6.53 -9.21
N CYS A 54 -17.25 6.95 -8.15
CA CYS A 54 -17.55 8.37 -7.95
C CYS A 54 -16.28 9.14 -7.58
N VAL A 55 -16.07 10.30 -8.20
CA VAL A 55 -14.99 11.23 -7.88
C VAL A 55 -15.59 12.61 -7.65
N PRO A 56 -15.37 13.23 -6.47
CA PRO A 56 -15.84 14.58 -6.21
C PRO A 56 -14.99 15.62 -6.97
N GLN A 57 -15.66 16.67 -7.42
CA GLN A 57 -15.08 17.83 -8.10
C GLN A 57 -15.40 19.10 -7.30
N ARG A 58 -14.68 20.20 -7.59
CA ARG A 58 -14.89 21.49 -6.92
C ARG A 58 -16.36 21.94 -7.01
N LYS A 59 -16.84 22.63 -5.96
CA LYS A 59 -18.21 23.18 -5.86
C LYS A 59 -19.32 22.14 -5.96
N LEU A 60 -19.41 21.27 -4.94
CA LEU A 60 -20.56 20.36 -4.73
C LEU A 60 -20.91 19.48 -5.95
N SER A 61 -19.94 19.18 -6.82
CA SER A 61 -20.15 18.41 -8.05
C SER A 61 -19.41 17.07 -7.96
N ALA A 62 -19.90 16.06 -8.67
CA ALA A 62 -19.23 14.78 -8.80
C ALA A 62 -19.45 14.20 -10.19
N PHE A 63 -18.54 13.31 -10.59
CA PHE A 63 -18.62 12.59 -11.86
C PHE A 63 -18.23 11.12 -11.66
N CYS A 64 -18.67 10.28 -12.61
CA CYS A 64 -18.37 8.86 -12.63
C CYS A 64 -17.14 8.60 -13.49
N LEU A 65 -16.06 8.11 -12.86
CA LEU A 65 -14.82 7.75 -13.55
C LEU A 65 -14.74 6.23 -13.70
N SER A 66 -14.37 5.78 -14.90
CA SER A 66 -13.99 4.38 -15.13
C SER A 66 -12.69 4.06 -14.38
N PRO A 67 -12.60 2.97 -13.60
CA PRO A 67 -11.35 2.55 -12.97
C PRO A 67 -10.18 2.39 -13.95
N CYS A 68 -10.44 2.10 -15.22
CA CYS A 68 -9.43 2.07 -16.29
C CYS A 68 -8.73 3.40 -16.59
N HIS A 69 -9.26 4.54 -16.12
CA HIS A 69 -8.59 5.84 -16.20
C HIS A 69 -7.58 6.05 -15.04
N SER A 70 -7.53 5.11 -14.10
CA SER A 70 -6.48 5.00 -13.08
C SER A 70 -5.59 3.79 -13.38
N THR A 71 -4.51 3.62 -12.63
CA THR A 71 -3.62 2.45 -12.70
C THR A 71 -4.27 1.21 -12.07
N PHE A 72 -5.43 0.81 -12.58
CA PHE A 72 -6.20 -0.34 -12.10
C PHE A 72 -5.57 -1.67 -12.55
N CYS A 73 -5.07 -1.73 -13.79
CA CYS A 73 -4.24 -2.83 -14.27
C CYS A 73 -2.76 -2.45 -14.13
N GLN A 74 -1.97 -3.35 -13.54
CA GLN A 74 -0.52 -3.23 -13.43
C GLN A 74 0.18 -3.97 -14.57
N ASN A 75 1.51 -3.83 -14.65
CA ASN A 75 2.37 -4.60 -15.55
C ASN A 75 1.91 -4.59 -17.02
N ASP A 76 1.54 -3.40 -17.52
CA ASP A 76 1.05 -3.15 -18.88
C ASP A 76 -0.21 -3.96 -19.28
N GLY A 77 -1.02 -4.35 -18.28
CA GLY A 77 -2.32 -4.98 -18.48
C GLY A 77 -3.33 -4.05 -19.17
N ILE A 78 -4.05 -4.57 -20.16
CA ILE A 78 -5.05 -3.83 -20.92
C ILE A 78 -6.36 -3.79 -20.12
N CYS A 79 -6.83 -2.60 -19.74
CA CYS A 79 -8.09 -2.45 -19.02
C CYS A 79 -9.29 -2.39 -19.97
N ILE A 80 -10.26 -3.27 -19.78
CA ILE A 80 -11.47 -3.38 -20.60
C ILE A 80 -12.68 -3.13 -19.70
N HIS A 81 -13.45 -2.07 -19.99
CA HIS A 81 -14.67 -1.74 -19.27
C HIS A 81 -15.80 -1.49 -20.28
N ARG A 82 -16.76 -2.43 -20.34
CA ARG A 82 -17.95 -2.35 -21.20
C ARG A 82 -19.13 -1.83 -20.38
N LYS A 83 -20.05 -1.08 -21.00
CA LYS A 83 -21.26 -0.57 -20.32
C LYS A 83 -22.07 -1.74 -19.73
N GLY A 84 -22.31 -1.71 -18.42
CA GLY A 84 -23.08 -2.74 -17.71
C GLY A 84 -22.28 -3.97 -17.28
N GLN A 85 -20.95 -3.98 -17.45
CA GLN A 85 -20.05 -5.00 -16.92
C GLN A 85 -19.00 -4.33 -16.02
N ASP A 86 -18.53 -5.04 -15.00
CA ASP A 86 -17.41 -4.56 -14.19
C ASP A 86 -16.10 -4.50 -15.01
N PRO A 87 -15.16 -3.60 -14.67
CA PRO A 87 -13.88 -3.48 -15.38
C PRO A 87 -13.04 -4.75 -15.17
N ALA A 88 -12.47 -5.26 -16.26
CA ALA A 88 -11.61 -6.42 -16.27
C ALA A 88 -10.23 -6.09 -16.86
N CYS A 89 -9.17 -6.63 -16.27
CA CYS A 89 -7.81 -6.54 -16.80
C CYS A 89 -7.50 -7.74 -17.69
N GLN A 90 -6.97 -7.49 -18.88
CA GLN A 90 -6.38 -8.51 -19.74
C GLN A 90 -4.85 -8.46 -19.61
N CYS A 91 -4.29 -9.45 -18.92
CA CYS A 91 -2.88 -9.48 -18.56
C CYS A 91 -1.99 -9.96 -19.73
N PRO A 92 -0.79 -9.37 -19.92
CA PRO A 92 0.10 -9.79 -20.99
C PRO A 92 0.76 -11.13 -20.71
N VAL A 93 0.97 -11.89 -21.79
CA VAL A 93 1.65 -13.19 -21.81
C VAL A 93 2.90 -13.05 -22.68
N GLY A 94 4.07 -13.26 -22.07
CA GLY A 94 5.35 -13.35 -22.76
C GLY A 94 5.73 -14.81 -23.06
N ARG A 95 6.97 -15.02 -23.54
CA ARG A 95 7.47 -16.38 -23.86
C ARG A 95 7.63 -17.26 -22.61
N ASP A 96 8.21 -16.72 -21.54
CA ASP A 96 8.58 -17.47 -20.33
C ASP A 96 7.87 -16.95 -19.06
N PHE A 97 6.98 -15.98 -19.21
CA PHE A 97 6.27 -15.30 -18.13
C PHE A 97 4.84 -14.94 -18.52
N TRP A 98 3.97 -14.86 -17.53
CA TRP A 98 2.62 -14.33 -17.68
C TRP A 98 2.20 -13.66 -16.37
N TYR A 99 1.34 -12.64 -16.47
CA TYR A 99 0.75 -11.98 -15.31
C TYR A 99 -0.66 -12.51 -15.04
N MET A 100 -1.04 -12.57 -13.76
CA MET A 100 -2.29 -13.10 -13.24
C MET A 100 -2.82 -12.21 -12.11
N GLY A 101 -4.07 -12.43 -11.72
CA GLY A 101 -4.75 -11.65 -10.68
C GLY A 101 -5.69 -10.59 -11.27
N PRO A 102 -6.59 -10.01 -10.45
CA PRO A 102 -7.60 -9.05 -10.91
C PRO A 102 -6.99 -7.77 -11.47
N ALA A 103 -5.77 -7.43 -11.04
CA ALA A 103 -5.00 -6.26 -11.45
C ALA A 103 -3.71 -6.62 -12.21
N CYS A 104 -3.53 -7.87 -12.65
CA CYS A 104 -2.28 -8.38 -13.25
C CYS A 104 -1.04 -8.24 -12.35
N ASP A 105 -1.24 -8.32 -11.04
CA ASP A 105 -0.24 -8.11 -9.98
C ASP A 105 0.69 -9.31 -9.75
N TYR A 106 0.23 -10.54 -10.03
CA TYR A 106 1.02 -11.76 -9.83
C TYR A 106 1.81 -12.15 -11.08
N ARG A 107 3.13 -12.00 -11.05
CA ARG A 107 4.02 -12.51 -12.10
C ARG A 107 4.34 -13.99 -11.90
N MET A 108 3.85 -14.84 -12.79
CA MET A 108 4.27 -16.23 -12.91
C MET A 108 5.35 -16.39 -13.98
N THR A 109 6.29 -17.32 -13.76
CA THR A 109 7.28 -17.73 -14.76
C THR A 109 7.51 -19.23 -14.69
N HIS A 110 7.81 -19.84 -15.83
CA HIS A 110 8.01 -21.29 -15.92
C HIS A 110 9.18 -21.76 -15.01
N HIS A 111 10.25 -20.96 -14.95
CA HIS A 111 11.42 -21.23 -14.11
C HIS A 111 11.14 -21.18 -12.61
N ARG A 112 10.23 -20.32 -12.11
CA ARG A 112 9.88 -20.26 -10.68
C ARG A 112 9.25 -21.58 -10.22
N LEU A 113 8.30 -22.10 -10.99
CA LEU A 113 7.62 -23.36 -10.70
C LEU A 113 8.59 -24.55 -10.78
N ALA A 114 9.42 -24.61 -11.83
CA ALA A 114 10.45 -25.64 -11.97
C ALA A 114 11.46 -25.63 -10.80
N ALA A 115 11.93 -24.45 -10.38
CA ALA A 115 12.87 -24.34 -9.27
C ALA A 115 12.27 -24.83 -7.94
N ILE A 116 11.01 -24.50 -7.65
CA ILE A 116 10.30 -24.98 -6.45
C ILE A 116 10.14 -26.50 -6.49
N ALA A 117 9.72 -27.07 -7.63
CA ALA A 117 9.57 -28.51 -7.79
C ALA A 117 10.90 -29.26 -7.58
N CYS A 118 11.99 -28.77 -8.20
CA CYS A 118 13.33 -29.33 -8.01
C CYS A 118 13.81 -29.24 -6.55
N ALA A 119 13.55 -28.12 -5.86
CA ALA A 119 13.91 -27.95 -4.45
C ALA A 119 13.16 -28.96 -3.55
N VAL A 120 11.86 -29.17 -3.77
CA VAL A 120 11.06 -30.16 -3.03
C VAL A 120 11.60 -31.57 -3.24
N VAL A 121 11.88 -31.97 -4.48
CA VAL A 121 12.46 -33.29 -4.80
C VAL A 121 13.83 -33.46 -4.13
N PHE A 122 14.69 -32.45 -4.17
CA PHE A 122 16.02 -32.49 -3.55
C PHE A 122 15.94 -32.61 -2.03
N CYS A 123 15.03 -31.89 -1.38
CA CYS A 123 14.76 -32.03 0.06
C CYS A 123 14.31 -33.46 0.41
N ILE A 124 13.41 -34.06 -0.36
CA ILE A 124 12.95 -35.45 -0.14
C ILE A 124 14.12 -36.44 -0.24
N ILE A 125 14.99 -36.29 -1.25
CA ILE A 125 16.17 -37.14 -1.44
C ILE A 125 17.13 -37.03 -0.24
N ILE A 126 17.39 -35.79 0.24
CA ILE A 126 18.23 -35.57 1.43
C ILE A 126 17.60 -36.18 2.68
N CYS A 127 16.30 -35.98 2.92
CA CYS A 127 15.60 -36.56 4.06
C CYS A 127 15.65 -38.10 4.05
N ALA A 128 15.45 -38.73 2.88
CA ALA A 128 15.54 -40.17 2.72
C ALA A 128 16.97 -40.69 2.96
N ALA A 129 17.98 -40.04 2.36
CA ALA A 129 19.39 -40.40 2.55
C ALA A 129 19.83 -40.25 4.02
N ALA A 130 19.41 -39.16 4.68
CA ALA A 130 19.66 -38.94 6.10
C ALA A 130 19.00 -40.02 6.96
N ALA A 131 17.73 -40.35 6.71
CA ALA A 131 17.01 -41.40 7.44
C ALA A 131 17.72 -42.77 7.29
N VAL A 132 18.10 -43.16 6.08
CA VAL A 132 18.87 -44.40 5.83
C VAL A 132 20.22 -44.36 6.55
N PHE A 133 20.95 -43.25 6.49
CA PHE A 133 22.23 -43.09 7.20
C PHE A 133 22.07 -43.22 8.72
N PHE A 134 21.07 -42.57 9.31
CA PHE A 134 20.78 -42.65 10.75
C PHE A 134 20.38 -44.07 11.17
N LEU A 135 19.55 -44.76 10.36
CA LEU A 135 19.18 -46.16 10.60
C LEU A 135 20.43 -47.06 10.55
N VAL A 136 21.23 -47.00 9.48
CA VAL A 136 22.46 -47.81 9.33
C VAL A 136 23.43 -47.56 10.49
N ARG A 137 23.67 -46.29 10.85
CA ARG A 137 24.51 -45.93 12.00
C ARG A 137 23.97 -46.52 13.30
N ARG A 138 22.67 -46.41 13.56
CA ARG A 138 22.04 -46.98 14.77
C ARG A 138 22.17 -48.51 14.79
N PHE A 139 21.89 -49.20 13.68
CA PHE A 139 22.04 -50.65 13.57
C PHE A 139 23.49 -51.11 13.80
N GLN A 140 24.47 -50.42 13.20
CA GLN A 140 25.89 -50.72 13.42
C GLN A 140 26.29 -50.56 14.90
N THR A 141 25.85 -49.50 15.57
CA THR A 141 26.11 -49.31 17.01
C THR A 141 25.55 -50.47 17.84
N GLN A 142 24.31 -50.93 17.58
CA GLN A 142 23.72 -52.05 18.31
C GLN A 142 24.52 -53.36 18.14
N ILE A 143 24.94 -53.67 16.91
CA ILE A 143 25.75 -54.87 16.62
C ILE A 143 27.11 -54.83 17.33
N LEU A 144 27.75 -53.65 17.41
CA LEU A 144 29.02 -53.50 18.12
C LEU A 144 28.87 -53.71 19.62
N GLN A 145 27.80 -53.20 20.24
CA GLN A 145 27.54 -53.41 21.67
C GLN A 145 27.33 -54.89 22.00
N GLN A 146 26.58 -55.64 21.18
CA GLN A 146 26.42 -57.09 21.37
C GLN A 146 27.74 -57.86 21.29
N LYS A 147 28.63 -57.50 20.37
CA LYS A 147 29.96 -58.12 20.28
C LYS A 147 30.82 -57.83 21.51
N VAL A 148 30.86 -56.58 21.99
CA VAL A 148 31.62 -56.22 23.20
C VAL A 148 31.13 -56.99 24.43
N ALA A 149 29.82 -57.13 24.60
CA ALA A 149 29.23 -57.91 25.69
C ALA A 149 29.61 -59.41 25.64
N GLN A 150 29.82 -59.97 24.44
CA GLN A 150 30.24 -61.36 24.27
C GLN A 150 31.75 -61.58 24.55
N THR A 151 32.61 -60.58 24.29
CA THR A 151 34.07 -60.71 24.51
C THR A 151 34.49 -60.45 25.98
N GLN A 152 33.56 -60.13 26.87
CA GLN A 152 33.84 -59.78 28.27
C GLN A 152 33.52 -60.92 29.27
N SER A 153 33.01 -62.05 28.78
CA SER A 153 32.71 -63.27 29.56
C SER A 153 33.71 -64.38 29.28
#